data_AF-A0A2T1CA59-F1
#
_entry.id   AF-A0A2T1CA59-F1
#
_cell.length_a   1.000
_cell.length_b   1.000
_cell.length_c   1.000
_cell.angle_alpha   90.00
_cell.angle_beta   90.00
_cell.angle_gamma   90.00
#
_symmetry.space_group_name_H-M   'P 1'
#
loop_
_entity.id
_entity.type
_entity.pdbx_description
1 polymer ?
#
loop_
_entity_poly.entity_id
_entity_poly.type
_entity_poly.pdbx_seq_one_letter_code
_entity_poly.pdbx_strand_id
1 'polypeptide(L)'
;MLNELLDRRYKVTDTLGSGGFGQTYIAEDTKLPGSPRCVVKHLKPSSNDPFTLQVARRLFDSEAQTLQQMGTHPQIPQLLAFF
;
A
#
# COMPACT_ATOMS: atom_id res chain seq x y z
N MET A 1 5.57 12.31 4.28
CA MET A 1 5.63 11.02 3.58
C MET A 1 6.78 10.87 2.61
N LEU A 2 7.15 11.85 1.75
CA LEU A 2 8.40 11.72 0.99
C LEU A 2 9.60 11.50 1.93
N ASN A 3 10.47 10.54 1.62
CA ASN A 3 11.63 10.14 2.42
C ASN A 3 11.30 9.52 3.80
N GLU A 4 10.04 9.17 4.05
CA GLU A 4 9.59 8.48 5.27
C GLU A 4 9.84 6.98 5.19
N LEU A 5 10.21 6.36 6.32
CA LEU A 5 10.45 4.92 6.42
C LEU A 5 9.25 4.23 7.08
N LEU A 6 8.42 3.56 6.26
CA LEU A 6 7.24 2.84 6.70
C LEU A 6 7.61 1.42 7.11
N ASP A 7 6.99 0.92 8.20
CA ASP A 7 7.29 -0.41 8.79
C ASP A 7 8.79 -0.69 9.01
N ARG A 8 9.59 0.38 9.20
CA ARG A 8 11.06 0.29 9.29
C ARG A 8 11.68 -0.49 8.12
N ARG A 9 11.06 -0.45 6.93
CA ARG A 9 11.43 -1.26 5.76
C ARG A 9 11.22 -0.53 4.43
N TYR A 10 10.11 0.17 4.26
CA TYR A 10 9.73 0.75 2.98
C TYR A 10 10.00 2.25 2.99
N LYS A 11 11.04 2.67 2.28
CA LYS A 11 11.39 4.09 2.17
C LYS A 11 10.62 4.71 1.01
N VAL A 12 9.73 5.65 1.29
CA VAL A 12 8.95 6.35 0.26
C VAL A 12 9.86 7.26 -0.56
N THR A 13 9.88 7.06 -1.87
CA THR A 13 10.69 7.84 -2.82
C THR A 13 9.85 8.78 -3.67
N ASP A 14 8.58 8.45 -3.94
CA ASP A 14 7.70 9.29 -4.74
C ASP A 14 6.21 9.04 -4.45
N THR A 15 5.35 9.96 -4.89
CA THR A 15 3.90 9.80 -4.88
C THR A 15 3.44 9.29 -6.23
N LEU A 16 2.79 8.12 -6.26
CA LEU A 16 2.24 7.55 -7.49
C LEU A 16 0.85 8.10 -7.80
N GLY A 17 0.05 8.37 -6.77
CA GLY A 17 -1.27 8.95 -6.95
C GLY A 17 -2.08 9.02 -5.67
N SER A 18 -3.22 9.67 -5.75
CA SER A 18 -4.19 9.82 -4.66
C SER A 18 -5.60 9.58 -5.17
N GLY A 19 -6.43 8.91 -4.35
CA GLY A 19 -7.85 8.69 -4.63
C GLY A 19 -8.68 8.85 -3.36
N GLY A 20 -10.00 8.66 -3.46
CA GLY A 20 -10.93 8.89 -2.35
C GLY A 20 -10.68 8.05 -1.10
N PHE A 21 -9.96 6.93 -1.23
CA PHE A 21 -9.70 5.99 -0.13
C PHE A 21 -8.26 6.06 0.40
N GLY A 22 -7.36 6.82 -0.24
CA GLY A 22 -5.98 6.86 0.23
C GLY A 22 -4.96 7.39 -0.76
N GLN A 23 -3.71 7.21 -0.39
CA GLN A 23 -2.54 7.66 -1.13
C GLN A 23 -1.69 6.46 -1.52
N THR A 24 -1.17 6.48 -2.75
CA THR A 24 -0.31 5.43 -3.29
C THR A 24 1.07 6.00 -3.53
N TYR A 25 2.09 5.28 -3.07
CA TYR A 25 3.48 5.70 -3.10
C TYR A 25 4.34 4.73 -3.88
N ILE A 26 5.41 5.25 -4.44
CA ILE A 26 6.57 4.47 -4.83
C ILE A 26 7.50 4.43 -3.62
N ALA A 27 7.94 3.23 -3.25
CA ALA A 27 8.89 3.02 -2.17
C ALA A 27 10.00 2.05 -2.56
N GLU A 28 11.09 2.07 -1.82
CA GLU A 28 12.18 1.09 -1.91
C GLU A 28 12.11 0.16 -0.70
N ASP A 29 12.21 -1.16 -0.94
CA ASP A 29 12.33 -2.15 0.14
C ASP A 29 13.79 -2.21 0.63
N THR A 30 14.08 -1.47 1.70
CA THR A 30 15.45 -1.30 2.20
C THR A 30 16.03 -2.54 2.86
N LYS A 31 15.23 -3.61 3.04
CA LYS A 31 15.69 -4.87 3.63
C LYS A 31 16.11 -5.90 2.57
N LEU A 32 15.85 -5.63 1.29
CA LEU A 32 16.26 -6.50 0.19
C LEU A 32 17.51 -5.95 -0.51
N PRO A 33 18.41 -6.82 -1.00
CA PRO A 33 19.57 -6.40 -1.77
C PRO A 33 19.17 -5.57 -2.99
N GLY A 34 19.85 -4.44 -3.20
CA GLY A 34 19.57 -3.53 -4.31
C GLY A 34 18.32 -2.66 -4.14
N SER A 35 17.65 -2.70 -2.99
CA SER A 35 16.53 -1.83 -2.64
C SER A 35 15.45 -1.75 -3.74
N PRO A 36 14.87 -2.89 -4.15
CA PRO A 36 13.93 -2.91 -5.27
C PRO A 36 12.74 -1.99 -5.01
N ARG A 37 12.26 -1.35 -6.09
CA ARG A 37 11.08 -0.49 -6.03
C ARG A 37 9.81 -1.32 -5.87
N CYS A 38 8.92 -0.83 -5.04
CA CYS A 38 7.60 -1.39 -4.78
C CYS A 38 6.56 -0.27 -4.64
N VAL A 39 5.30 -0.66 -4.54
CA VAL A 39 4.18 0.27 -4.35
C VAL A 39 3.61 0.08 -2.94
N VAL A 40 3.42 1.19 -2.22
CA VAL A 40 2.75 1.19 -0.91
C VAL A 40 1.41 1.92 -1.06
N LYS A 41 0.31 1.23 -0.73
CA LYS A 41 -1.01 1.84 -0.59
C LYS A 41 -1.25 2.18 0.88
N HIS A 42 -1.48 3.45 1.16
CA HIS A 42 -1.80 3.96 2.50
C HIS A 42 -3.27 4.34 2.54
N LEU A 43 -4.04 3.61 3.35
CA LEU A 43 -5.42 3.94 3.67
C LEU A 43 -5.49 5.29 4.39
N LYS A 44 -5.95 6.32 3.68
CA LYS A 44 -6.08 7.69 4.22
C LYS A 44 -7.36 8.31 3.67
N PRO A 45 -8.52 7.95 4.24
CA PRO A 45 -9.81 8.42 3.75
C PRO A 45 -9.91 9.94 3.88
N SER A 46 -10.51 10.60 2.88
CA SER A 46 -10.73 12.05 2.92
C SER A 46 -11.88 12.48 3.83
N SER A 47 -12.71 11.52 4.26
CA SER A 47 -13.87 11.73 5.12
C SER A 47 -13.63 11.12 6.50
N ASN A 48 -14.07 11.81 7.54
CA ASN A 48 -14.09 11.32 8.92
C ASN A 48 -15.44 10.68 9.29
N ASP A 49 -16.36 10.54 8.34
CA ASP A 49 -17.63 9.84 8.55
C ASP A 49 -17.37 8.37 8.93
N PRO A 50 -17.89 7.89 10.09
CA PRO A 50 -17.61 6.54 10.58
C PRO A 50 -17.98 5.43 9.60
N PHE A 51 -19.09 5.59 8.86
CA PHE A 51 -19.52 4.62 7.87
C PHE A 51 -18.53 4.56 6.70
N THR A 52 -18.11 5.71 6.19
CA THR A 52 -17.10 5.81 5.13
C THR A 52 -15.77 5.19 5.57
N LEU A 53 -15.33 5.44 6.80
CA LEU A 53 -14.11 4.85 7.36
C LEU A 53 -14.20 3.32 7.46
N GLN A 54 -15.34 2.80 7.91
CA GLN A 54 -15.58 1.36 8.01
C GLN A 54 -15.54 0.69 6.63
N VAL A 55 -16.20 1.30 5.63
CA VAL A 55 -16.20 0.78 4.26
C VAL A 55 -14.79 0.83 3.66
N ALA A 56 -14.09 1.95 3.81
CA ALA A 56 -12.73 2.11 3.30
C ALA A 56 -11.77 1.06 3.91
N ARG A 57 -11.87 0.82 5.23
CA ARG A 57 -11.09 -0.22 5.90
C ARG A 57 -11.40 -1.61 5.38
N ARG A 58 -12.69 -1.97 5.28
CA ARG A 58 -13.12 -3.27 4.75
C ARG A 58 -12.60 -3.51 3.33
N LEU A 59 -12.71 -2.52 2.45
CA LEU A 59 -12.25 -2.64 1.06
C LEU A 59 -10.72 -2.79 1.01
N PHE A 60 -9.99 -2.03 1.82
CA PHE A 60 -8.54 -2.13 1.94
C PHE A 60 -8.08 -3.52 2.43
N ASP A 61 -8.72 -4.04 3.49
CA ASP A 61 -8.44 -5.39 4.01
C ASP A 61 -8.78 -6.47 2.97
N SER A 62 -9.89 -6.32 2.25
CA SER A 62 -10.30 -7.27 1.20
C SER A 62 -9.32 -7.29 0.02
N GLU A 63 -8.79 -6.13 -0.40
CA GLU A 63 -7.81 -6.07 -1.48
C GLU A 63 -6.56 -6.89 -1.12
N ALA A 64 -6.04 -6.71 0.10
CA ALA A 64 -4.88 -7.46 0.57
C ALA A 64 -5.15 -8.97 0.61
N GLN A 65 -6.30 -9.38 1.13
CA GLN A 65 -6.70 -10.80 1.15
C GLN A 65 -6.79 -11.40 -0.26
N THR A 66 -7.39 -10.67 -1.21
CA THR A 66 -7.47 -11.11 -2.61
C THR A 66 -6.08 -11.27 -3.22
N LEU A 67 -5.18 -10.28 -3.07
CA LEU A 67 -3.82 -10.39 -3.61
C LEU A 67 -3.03 -11.54 -2.95
N GLN A 68 -3.23 -11.78 -1.65
CA GLN A 68 -2.63 -12.92 -0.96
C GLN A 68 -3.08 -14.26 -1.56
N GLN A 69 -4.37 -14.39 -1.89
CA GLN A 69 -4.92 -15.60 -2.53
C GLN A 69 -4.40 -15.79 -3.96
N MET A 70 -4.20 -14.70 -4.71
CA MET A 70 -3.66 -14.77 -6.08
C MET A 70 -2.17 -15.15 -6.11
N GLY A 71 -1.43 -14.91 -5.03
CA GLY A 71 -0.02 -15.27 -4.91
C GLY A 71 0.87 -14.53 -5.92
N THR A 72 1.76 -15.29 -6.59
CA THR A 72 2.65 -14.75 -7.61
C THR A 72 2.13 -15.09 -9.00
N HIS A 73 1.83 -14.05 -9.79
CA HIS A 73 1.34 -14.22 -11.16
C HIS A 73 1.92 -13.12 -12.07
N PRO A 74 2.33 -13.42 -13.32
CA PRO A 74 3.02 -12.45 -14.18
C PRO A 74 2.20 -11.21 -14.56
N GLN A 75 0.87 -11.31 -14.51
CA GLN A 75 -0.06 -10.24 -14.91
C GLN A 75 -0.81 -9.60 -13.73
N ILE A 76 -0.53 -10.02 -12.50
CA ILE A 76 -1.24 -9.54 -11.32
C ILE A 76 -0.21 -9.09 -10.28
N PRO A 77 -0.37 -7.90 -9.67
CA PRO A 77 0.51 -7.48 -8.58
C PRO A 77 0.54 -8.51 -7.45
N GLN A 78 1.72 -8.76 -6.90
CA GLN A 78 1.88 -9.62 -5.72
C GLN A 78 1.79 -8.78 -4.43
N LEU A 79 1.13 -9.31 -3.40
CA LEU A 79 1.21 -8.75 -2.06
C LEU A 79 2.58 -9.05 -1.43
N LEU A 80 3.34 -8.01 -1.09
CA LEU A 80 4.65 -8.16 -0.41
C LEU A 80 4.53 -8.14 1.12
N ALA A 81 3.62 -7.30 1.65
CA ALA A 81 3.35 -7.15 3.08
C ALA A 81 2.01 -6.44 3.29
N PHE A 82 1.46 -6.53 4.50
CA PHE A 82 0.28 -5.80 4.96
C PHE A 82 0.49 -5.41 6.43
N PHE A 83 0.40 -4.11 6.75
CA PHE A 83 0.72 -3.53 8.07
C PHE A 83 -0.16 -2.31 8.37
#